data_AF-R7QAF1-F1
#
_entry.id   AF-R7QAF1-F1
#
_cell.length_a   1.000
_cell.length_b   1.000
_cell.length_c   1.000
_cell.angle_alpha   90.00
_cell.angle_beta   90.00
_cell.angle_gamma   90.00
#
_symmetry.space_group_name_H-M   'P 1'
#
loop_
_entity.id
_entity.type
_entity.pdbx_description
1 polymer ?
#
loop_
_entity_poly.entity_id
_entity_poly.type
_entity_poly.pdbx_seq_one_letter_code
_entity_poly.pdbx_strand_id
1 'polypeptide(L)'
;MLLASPDFTTAWAVRKRQLPPGGAADELHFTWLVLTRSPKSAESWSHRAWVVRTCGLSPQQAEEELALAWVAATRAASNYYAGVHRLRVVPSARGKCIREELGRSRKWLRTHAADSSGWWYHRQLIELARGAAAETVGGELEFVRGLRDPGQARSQCIEVQEQWLLKLQQAGVGGTA
;
A
#
# COMPACT_ATOMS: atom_id res chain seq x y z
N MET A 1 19.48 -17.58 9.44
CA MET A 1 20.20 -16.29 9.29
C MET A 1 19.24 -15.12 9.06
N LEU A 2 18.48 -15.06 7.97
CA LEU A 2 17.56 -13.93 7.69
C LEU A 2 16.40 -13.75 8.69
N LEU A 3 15.97 -14.82 9.38
CA LEU A 3 14.99 -14.70 10.49
C LEU A 3 15.55 -13.99 11.74
N ALA A 4 16.88 -13.92 11.88
CA ALA A 4 17.57 -13.25 12.98
C ALA A 4 18.15 -11.90 12.55
N SER A 5 18.56 -11.78 11.28
CA SER A 5 19.15 -10.57 10.70
C SER A 5 18.49 -10.29 9.35
N PRO A 6 17.33 -9.62 9.34
CA PRO A 6 16.50 -9.46 8.13
C PRO A 6 17.11 -8.49 7.11
N ASP A 7 18.07 -7.66 7.53
CA ASP A 7 18.74 -6.68 6.65
C ASP A 7 20.13 -7.15 6.18
N PHE A 8 20.41 -8.46 6.27
CA PHE A 8 21.67 -9.00 5.76
C PHE A 8 21.65 -9.16 4.24
N THR A 9 22.08 -8.10 3.54
CA THR A 9 22.02 -7.96 2.08
C THR A 9 22.67 -9.10 1.29
N THR A 10 23.82 -9.62 1.74
CA THR A 10 24.50 -10.75 1.09
C THR A 10 23.63 -12.01 1.06
N ALA A 11 22.88 -12.27 2.13
CA ALA A 11 21.98 -13.41 2.19
C ALA A 11 20.83 -13.29 1.19
N TRP A 12 20.25 -12.11 1.05
CA TRP A 12 19.24 -11.83 0.03
C TRP A 12 19.80 -11.99 -1.38
N ALA A 13 21.02 -11.51 -1.63
CA ALA A 13 21.68 -11.69 -2.93
C ALA A 13 21.88 -13.17 -3.30
N VAL A 14 22.26 -14.02 -2.33
CA VAL A 14 22.36 -15.47 -2.55
C VAL A 14 21.00 -16.06 -2.90
N ARG A 15 19.93 -15.71 -2.19
CA ARG A 15 18.57 -16.18 -2.49
C ARG A 15 18.11 -15.79 -3.90
N LYS A 16 18.38 -14.55 -4.34
CA LYS A 16 18.05 -14.11 -5.70
C LYS A 16 18.71 -14.98 -6.77
N ARG A 17 19.98 -15.37 -6.55
CA ARG A 17 20.74 -16.22 -7.48
C ARG A 17 20.26 -17.68 -7.51
N GLN A 18 19.64 -18.14 -6.43
CA GLN A 18 19.21 -19.53 -6.25
C GLN A 18 17.72 -19.74 -6.50
N LEU A 19 16.96 -18.68 -6.81
CA LEU A 19 15.51 -18.78 -7.03
C LEU A 19 15.24 -19.63 -8.28
N PRO A 20 14.60 -20.81 -8.17
CA PRO A 20 14.27 -21.61 -9.33
C PRO A 20 13.10 -20.98 -10.12
N PRO A 21 12.95 -21.33 -11.42
CA PRO A 21 11.75 -21.02 -12.17
C PRO A 21 10.49 -21.50 -11.42
N GLY A 22 9.48 -20.63 -11.29
CA GLY A 22 8.26 -20.95 -10.56
C GLY A 22 8.36 -20.91 -9.02
N GLY A 23 9.54 -20.64 -8.44
CA GLY A 23 9.74 -20.59 -6.99
C GLY A 23 9.16 -19.37 -6.26
N ALA A 24 8.33 -18.56 -6.94
CA ALA A 24 7.81 -17.30 -6.40
C ALA A 24 6.98 -17.49 -5.13
N ALA A 25 6.10 -18.49 -5.11
CA ALA A 25 5.21 -18.75 -3.97
C ALA A 25 5.99 -19.06 -2.69
N ASP A 26 6.97 -19.97 -2.77
CA ASP A 26 7.82 -20.33 -1.64
C ASP A 26 8.69 -19.15 -1.18
N GLU A 27 9.20 -18.34 -2.11
CA GLU A 27 10.03 -17.18 -1.79
C GLU A 27 9.22 -16.06 -1.14
N LEU A 28 7.99 -15.83 -1.59
CA LEU A 28 7.04 -14.93 -0.95
C LEU A 28 6.61 -15.46 0.42
N HIS A 29 6.43 -16.76 0.59
CA HIS A 29 6.15 -17.33 1.90
C HIS A 29 7.34 -17.14 2.85
N PHE A 30 8.57 -17.39 2.40
CA PHE A 30 9.77 -17.19 3.20
C PHE A 30 9.94 -15.73 3.64
N THR A 31 9.82 -14.77 2.71
CA THR A 31 9.90 -13.34 3.06
C THR A 31 8.78 -12.92 4.01
N TRP A 32 7.60 -13.53 3.93
CA TRP A 32 6.52 -13.30 4.89
C TRP A 32 6.94 -13.70 6.31
N LEU A 33 7.55 -14.87 6.48
CA LEU A 33 8.06 -15.31 7.79
C LEU A 33 9.05 -14.30 8.39
N VAL A 34 9.95 -13.74 7.57
CA VAL A 34 10.87 -12.69 8.02
C VAL A 34 10.10 -11.43 8.46
N LEU A 35 9.12 -10.99 7.69
CA LEU A 35 8.30 -9.81 7.99
C LEU A 35 7.42 -10.00 9.25
N THR A 36 7.04 -11.23 9.62
CA THR A 36 6.32 -11.47 10.89
C THR A 36 7.16 -11.11 12.12
N ARG A 37 8.50 -11.16 12.01
CA ARG A 37 9.44 -10.78 13.08
C ARG A 37 9.95 -9.35 12.92
N SER A 38 10.09 -8.89 11.68
CA SER A 38 10.69 -7.59 11.35
C SER A 38 9.86 -6.86 10.28
N PRO A 39 8.67 -6.35 10.63
CA PRO A 39 7.67 -5.88 9.67
C PRO A 39 8.09 -4.64 8.85
N LYS A 40 9.13 -3.94 9.30
CA LYS A 40 9.69 -2.74 8.64
C LYS A 40 11.07 -2.97 7.99
N SER A 41 11.53 -4.22 7.87
CA SER A 41 12.81 -4.50 7.20
C SER A 41 12.75 -4.06 5.73
N ALA A 42 13.54 -3.04 5.40
CA ALA A 42 13.60 -2.48 4.05
C ALA A 42 14.12 -3.51 3.04
N GLU A 43 15.10 -4.33 3.44
CA GLU A 43 15.66 -5.38 2.59
C GLU A 43 14.65 -6.50 2.32
N SER A 44 13.87 -6.89 3.33
CA SER A 44 12.83 -7.90 3.17
C SER A 44 11.75 -7.44 2.17
N TRP A 45 11.30 -6.20 2.27
CA TRP A 45 10.36 -5.61 1.31
C TRP A 45 10.96 -5.41 -0.08
N SER A 46 12.24 -5.04 -0.16
CA SER A 46 12.95 -4.85 -1.43
C SER A 46 13.15 -6.18 -2.16
N HIS A 47 13.47 -7.25 -1.43
CA HIS A 47 13.54 -8.61 -1.98
C HIS A 47 12.16 -9.10 -2.43
N ARG A 48 11.12 -8.90 -1.61
CA ARG A 48 9.73 -9.25 -1.97
C ARG A 48 9.26 -8.55 -3.25
N ALA A 49 9.54 -7.26 -3.38
CA ALA A 49 9.25 -6.50 -4.61
C ALA A 49 10.06 -6.98 -5.82
N TRP A 50 11.27 -7.51 -5.61
CA TRP A 50 12.05 -8.16 -6.66
C TRP A 50 11.41 -9.46 -7.14
N VAL A 51 10.95 -10.31 -6.23
CA VAL A 51 10.25 -11.56 -6.59
C VAL A 51 9.00 -11.28 -7.43
N VAL A 52 8.14 -10.35 -6.99
CA VAL A 52 6.92 -9.97 -7.72
C VAL A 52 7.23 -9.49 -9.14
N ARG A 53 8.28 -8.68 -9.31
CA ARG A 53 8.68 -8.16 -10.63
C ARG A 53 9.30 -9.24 -11.52
N THR A 54 10.13 -10.09 -10.96
CA THR A 54 10.93 -11.06 -11.73
C THR A 54 10.12 -12.28 -12.13
N CYS A 55 9.23 -12.76 -11.25
CA CYS A 55 8.43 -13.95 -11.52
C CYS A 55 7.05 -13.63 -12.09
N GLY A 56 6.55 -12.41 -11.88
CA GLY A 56 5.14 -12.08 -12.08
C GLY A 56 4.25 -12.78 -11.05
N LEU A 57 2.99 -12.33 -10.98
CA LEU A 57 1.95 -12.97 -10.18
C LEU A 57 0.74 -13.22 -11.05
N SER A 58 0.11 -14.38 -10.88
CA SER A 58 -1.27 -14.57 -11.35
C SER A 58 -2.21 -13.66 -10.55
N PRO A 59 -3.41 -13.35 -11.08
CA PRO A 59 -4.36 -12.51 -10.36
C PRO A 59 -4.75 -13.04 -8.98
N GLN A 60 -4.83 -14.36 -8.81
CA GLN A 60 -5.10 -14.98 -7.52
C GLN A 60 -3.93 -14.77 -6.54
N GLN A 61 -2.70 -15.01 -6.98
CA GLN A 61 -1.51 -14.78 -6.16
C GLN A 61 -1.38 -13.31 -5.77
N ALA A 62 -1.75 -12.38 -6.66
CA ALA A 62 -1.77 -10.96 -6.35
C ALA A 62 -2.80 -10.60 -5.27
N GLU A 63 -3.99 -11.21 -5.29
CA GLU A 63 -5.00 -11.01 -4.24
C GLU A 63 -4.53 -11.55 -2.88
N GLU A 64 -3.94 -12.75 -2.85
CA GLU A 64 -3.34 -13.34 -1.64
C GLU A 64 -2.20 -12.47 -1.10
N GLU A 65 -1.36 -11.97 -2.00
CA GLU A 65 -0.25 -11.08 -1.69
C GLU A 65 -0.72 -9.75 -1.08
N LEU A 66 -1.78 -9.16 -1.64
CA LEU A 66 -2.42 -7.98 -1.06
C LEU A 66 -3.02 -8.28 0.31
N ALA A 67 -3.63 -9.45 0.54
CA ALA A 67 -4.13 -9.80 1.86
C ALA A 67 -2.99 -9.88 2.89
N LEU A 68 -1.88 -10.54 2.56
CA LEU A 68 -0.71 -10.65 3.44
C LEU A 68 -0.05 -9.30 3.72
N ALA A 69 0.16 -8.48 2.68
CA ALA A 69 0.73 -7.14 2.85
C ALA A 69 -0.15 -6.23 3.73
N TRP A 70 -1.47 -6.46 3.75
CA TRP A 70 -2.39 -5.74 4.65
C TRP A 70 -2.13 -6.10 6.10
N VAL A 71 -1.98 -7.39 6.39
CA VAL A 71 -1.65 -7.86 7.74
C VAL A 71 -0.32 -7.25 8.20
N ALA A 72 0.70 -7.17 7.34
CA ALA A 72 1.95 -6.49 7.69
C ALA A 72 1.79 -4.98 7.91
N ALA A 73 0.95 -4.31 7.12
CA ALA A 73 0.68 -2.88 7.26
C ALA A 73 -0.01 -2.56 8.60
N THR A 74 -0.96 -3.41 9.01
CA THR A 74 -1.75 -3.18 10.23
C THR A 74 -1.02 -3.54 11.53
N ARG A 75 0.00 -4.39 11.47
CA ARG A 75 0.78 -4.82 12.65
C ARG A 75 1.86 -3.85 13.09
N ALA A 76 2.22 -2.87 12.26
CA ALA A 76 3.25 -1.90 12.56
C ALA A 76 2.78 -0.50 12.17
N ALA A 77 2.69 0.40 13.15
CA ALA A 77 2.30 1.78 12.90
C ALA A 77 3.16 2.40 11.79
N SER A 78 2.51 3.02 10.81
CA SER A 78 3.17 3.71 9.69
C SER A 78 4.18 2.83 8.93
N ASN A 79 3.72 1.67 8.49
CA ASN A 79 4.50 0.77 7.64
C ASN A 79 4.44 1.21 6.16
N TYR A 80 5.20 2.26 5.84
CA TYR A 80 5.34 2.79 4.49
C TYR A 80 5.71 1.73 3.44
N TYR A 81 6.63 0.82 3.78
CA TYR A 81 7.10 -0.22 2.86
C TYR A 81 5.98 -1.16 2.42
N ALA A 82 5.07 -1.52 3.34
CA ALA A 82 3.91 -2.33 3.01
C ALA A 82 3.00 -1.60 2.00
N GLY A 83 2.71 -0.31 2.23
CA GLY A 83 1.92 0.51 1.30
C GLY A 83 2.55 0.60 -0.09
N VAL A 84 3.86 0.85 -0.18
CA VAL A 84 4.60 0.89 -1.45
C VAL A 84 4.54 -0.46 -2.17
N HIS A 85 4.73 -1.57 -1.44
CA HIS A 85 4.66 -2.91 -2.02
C HIS A 85 3.27 -3.23 -2.56
N ARG A 86 2.21 -2.89 -1.81
CA ARG A 86 0.82 -3.06 -2.26
C ARG A 86 0.56 -2.38 -3.59
N LEU A 87 0.98 -1.13 -3.77
CA LEU A 87 0.80 -0.41 -5.04
C LEU A 87 1.45 -1.12 -6.24
N ARG A 88 2.54 -1.86 -6.02
CA ARG A 88 3.19 -2.65 -7.09
C ARG A 88 2.40 -3.90 -7.46
N VAL A 89 1.62 -4.43 -6.52
CA VAL A 89 0.85 -5.67 -6.69
C VAL A 89 -0.56 -5.39 -7.23
N VAL A 90 -1.16 -4.24 -6.88
CA VAL A 90 -2.51 -3.83 -7.33
C VAL A 90 -2.73 -4.02 -8.84
N PRO A 91 -1.80 -3.65 -9.75
CA PRO A 91 -1.99 -3.84 -11.19
C PRO A 91 -2.07 -5.31 -11.64
N SER A 92 -1.50 -6.23 -10.86
CA SER A 92 -1.54 -7.67 -11.14
C SER A 92 -2.78 -8.36 -10.57
N ALA A 93 -3.54 -7.70 -9.69
CA ALA A 93 -4.80 -8.21 -9.16
C ALA A 93 -5.96 -7.97 -10.14
N ARG A 94 -7.08 -8.68 -9.96
CA ARG A 94 -8.26 -8.53 -10.84
C ARG A 94 -8.81 -7.10 -10.77
N GLY A 95 -9.41 -6.62 -11.86
CA GLY A 95 -9.88 -5.22 -12.04
C GLY A 95 -10.87 -4.65 -10.99
N LYS A 96 -11.33 -5.45 -10.02
CA LYS A 96 -12.11 -4.99 -8.84
C LYS A 96 -11.23 -4.47 -7.70
N CYS A 97 -9.92 -4.66 -7.77
CA CYS A 97 -8.98 -4.42 -6.67
C CYS A 97 -8.95 -2.97 -6.18
N ILE A 98 -8.97 -1.96 -7.07
CA ILE A 98 -8.73 -0.57 -6.66
C ILE A 98 -9.84 -0.03 -5.75
N ARG A 99 -11.11 -0.31 -6.08
CA ARG A 99 -12.26 0.13 -5.26
C ARG A 99 -12.25 -0.55 -3.89
N GLU A 100 -11.96 -1.84 -3.85
CA GLU A 100 -11.86 -2.59 -2.59
C GLU A 100 -10.71 -2.08 -1.72
N GLU A 101 -9.57 -1.76 -2.34
CA GLU A 101 -8.41 -1.18 -1.67
C GLU A 101 -8.67 0.23 -1.13
N LEU A 102 -9.40 1.06 -1.87
CA LEU A 102 -9.91 2.35 -1.38
C LEU A 102 -10.83 2.15 -0.17
N GLY A 103 -11.75 1.18 -0.23
CA GLY A 103 -12.61 0.83 0.90
C GLY A 103 -11.83 0.40 2.15
N ARG A 104 -10.81 -0.45 1.98
CA ARG A 104 -9.92 -0.91 3.07
C ARG A 104 -9.14 0.25 3.68
N SER A 105 -8.52 1.08 2.85
CA SER A 105 -7.75 2.24 3.32
C SER A 105 -8.62 3.27 4.04
N ARG A 106 -9.84 3.56 3.56
CA ARG A 106 -10.81 4.39 4.29
C ARG A 106 -11.16 3.80 5.66
N LYS A 107 -11.42 2.50 5.73
CA LYS A 107 -11.73 1.82 7.01
C LYS A 107 -10.57 1.93 8.00
N TRP A 108 -9.32 1.80 7.55
CA TRP A 108 -8.14 1.97 8.38
C TRP A 108 -7.98 3.41 8.89
N LEU A 109 -8.11 4.40 8.00
CA LEU A 109 -7.90 5.80 8.32
C LEU A 109 -8.95 6.38 9.28
N ARG A 110 -10.16 5.80 9.31
CA ARG A 110 -11.16 6.12 10.34
C ARG A 110 -10.68 5.90 11.77
N THR A 111 -9.84 4.88 11.99
CA THR A 111 -9.29 4.57 13.31
C THR A 111 -7.82 4.96 13.47
N HIS A 112 -7.17 5.39 12.39
CA HIS A 112 -5.74 5.75 12.34
C HIS A 112 -5.52 7.07 11.60
N ALA A 113 -6.25 8.11 11.98
CA ALA A 113 -6.24 9.39 11.28
C ALA A 113 -4.89 10.14 11.31
N ALA A 114 -3.95 9.74 12.17
CA ALA A 114 -2.59 10.27 12.24
C ALA A 114 -1.56 9.42 11.46
N ASP A 115 -1.98 8.35 10.78
CA ASP A 115 -1.06 7.47 10.04
C ASP A 115 -0.65 8.07 8.69
N SER A 116 0.50 8.76 8.68
CA SER A 116 1.05 9.39 7.48
C SER A 116 1.30 8.40 6.34
N SER A 117 1.69 7.15 6.65
CA SER A 117 1.92 6.12 5.63
C SER A 117 0.61 5.61 5.03
N GLY A 118 -0.40 5.42 5.87
CA GLY A 118 -1.76 5.08 5.42
C GLY A 118 -2.34 6.16 4.52
N TRP A 119 -2.18 7.43 4.87
CA TRP A 119 -2.63 8.56 4.06
C TRP A 119 -1.89 8.67 2.73
N TRP A 120 -0.57 8.46 2.72
CA TRP A 120 0.19 8.40 1.48
C TRP A 120 -0.33 7.27 0.57
N TYR A 121 -0.52 6.08 1.12
CA TYR A 121 -1.04 4.94 0.35
C TYR A 121 -2.44 5.21 -0.22
N HIS A 122 -3.33 5.77 0.60
CA HIS A 122 -4.67 6.14 0.19
C HIS A 122 -4.68 7.16 -0.95
N ARG A 123 -3.83 8.18 -0.87
CA ARG A 123 -3.62 9.16 -1.95
C ARG A 123 -3.20 8.50 -3.27
N GLN A 124 -2.26 7.56 -3.22
CA GLN A 124 -1.83 6.84 -4.41
C GLN A 124 -2.96 5.99 -5.03
N LEU A 125 -3.83 5.41 -4.21
CA LEU A 125 -5.00 4.68 -4.70
C LEU A 125 -6.01 5.60 -5.41
N ILE A 126 -6.22 6.81 -4.90
CA ILE A 126 -7.09 7.80 -5.54
C ILE A 126 -6.55 8.19 -6.92
N GLU A 127 -5.24 8.44 -7.03
CA GLU A 127 -4.63 8.76 -8.35
C GLU A 127 -4.79 7.61 -9.35
N LEU A 128 -4.63 6.36 -8.90
CA LEU A 128 -4.87 5.18 -9.73
C LEU A 128 -6.36 5.07 -10.13
N ALA A 129 -7.28 5.31 -9.20
CA ALA A 129 -8.73 5.22 -9.45
C ALA A 129 -9.22 6.31 -10.42
N ARG A 130 -8.63 7.51 -10.38
CA ARG A 130 -8.92 8.61 -11.29
C ARG A 130 -8.58 8.27 -12.74
N GLY A 131 -7.47 7.58 -12.99
CA GLY A 131 -7.13 7.05 -14.31
C GLY A 131 -8.12 5.98 -14.81
N ALA A 132 -8.82 5.32 -13.90
CA ALA A 132 -9.79 4.25 -14.19
C ALA A 132 -11.27 4.70 -14.13
N ALA A 133 -11.53 6.02 -13.99
CA ALA A 133 -12.87 6.62 -13.85
C ALA A 133 -13.73 6.03 -12.70
N ALA A 134 -13.10 5.47 -11.66
CA ALA A 134 -13.78 4.68 -10.64
C ALA A 134 -14.28 5.48 -9.41
N GLU A 135 -13.79 6.71 -9.19
CA GLU A 135 -14.04 7.50 -7.97
C GLU A 135 -14.13 9.01 -8.27
N THR A 136 -14.99 9.73 -7.54
CA THR A 136 -15.11 11.20 -7.64
C THR A 136 -14.34 11.89 -6.52
N VAL A 137 -13.61 12.97 -6.85
CA VAL A 137 -12.89 13.81 -5.87
C VAL A 137 -13.82 14.35 -4.78
N GLY A 138 -15.10 14.59 -5.11
CA GLY A 138 -16.10 15.08 -4.17
C GLY A 138 -16.40 14.09 -3.03
N GLY A 139 -16.64 12.82 -3.34
CA GLY A 139 -16.93 11.81 -2.30
C GLY A 139 -15.76 11.58 -1.35
N GLU A 140 -14.54 11.71 -1.85
CA GLU A 140 -13.34 11.61 -1.02
C GLU A 140 -13.13 12.84 -0.12
N LEU A 141 -13.45 14.04 -0.62
CA LEU A 141 -13.43 15.26 0.19
C LEU A 141 -14.42 15.18 1.37
N GLU A 142 -15.61 14.65 1.14
CA GLU A 142 -16.60 14.40 2.19
C GLU A 142 -16.08 13.42 3.24
N PHE A 143 -15.45 12.32 2.81
CA PHE A 143 -14.81 11.37 3.71
C PHE A 143 -13.76 12.03 4.60
N VAL A 144 -12.79 12.75 4.01
CA VAL A 144 -11.71 13.40 4.76
C VAL A 144 -12.26 14.41 5.78
N ARG A 145 -13.26 15.20 5.38
CA ARG A 145 -13.93 16.16 6.29
C ARG A 145 -14.66 15.47 7.43
N GLY A 146 -15.29 14.33 7.16
CA GLY A 146 -15.97 13.52 8.17
C GLY A 146 -15.04 12.91 9.23
N LEU A 147 -13.72 12.88 9.00
CA LEU A 147 -12.74 12.44 10.00
C LEU A 147 -12.33 13.53 10.99
N ARG A 148 -12.74 14.79 10.78
CA ARG A 148 -12.45 15.88 11.72
C ARG A 148 -13.35 15.70 12.95
N ASP A 149 -12.75 15.33 14.07
CA ASP A 149 -13.43 15.38 15.38
C ASP A 149 -13.45 16.84 15.88
N PRO A 150 -14.63 17.44 16.17
CA PRO A 150 -14.71 18.78 16.76
C PRO A 150 -13.98 18.92 18.10
N GLY A 151 -13.72 17.81 18.81
CA GLY A 151 -13.10 17.80 20.14
C GLY A 151 -11.62 17.42 20.18
N GLN A 152 -10.99 17.06 19.05
CA GLN A 152 -9.61 16.57 19.01
C GLN A 152 -8.66 17.57 18.33
N ALA A 153 -7.38 17.52 18.71
CA ALA A 153 -6.34 18.30 18.05
C ALA A 153 -6.32 17.99 16.54
N ARG A 154 -6.24 19.04 15.72
CA ARG A 154 -6.25 18.93 14.25
C ARG A 154 -5.12 18.01 13.78
N SER A 155 -5.47 16.88 13.15
CA SER A 155 -4.48 16.00 12.53
C SER A 155 -3.91 16.69 11.28
N GLN A 156 -2.62 17.00 11.32
CA GLN A 156 -1.89 17.56 10.17
C GLN A 156 -2.06 16.69 8.90
N CYS A 157 -2.17 15.37 9.07
CA CYS A 157 -2.37 14.47 7.94
C CYS A 157 -3.71 14.73 7.24
N ILE A 158 -4.80 14.90 7.99
CA ILE A 158 -6.13 15.19 7.43
C ILE A 158 -6.10 16.51 6.66
N GLU A 159 -5.50 17.56 7.24
CA GLU A 159 -5.45 18.89 6.61
C GLU A 159 -4.69 18.88 5.29
N VAL A 160 -3.54 18.21 5.25
CA VAL A 160 -2.75 18.08 4.03
C VAL A 160 -3.52 17.35 2.92
N GLN A 161 -4.30 16.32 3.27
CA GLN A 161 -5.12 15.60 2.28
C GLN A 161 -6.30 16.44 1.79
N GLU A 162 -7.00 17.15 2.68
CA GLU A 162 -8.10 18.02 2.29
C GLU A 162 -7.62 19.12 1.34
N GLN A 163 -6.51 19.79 1.65
CA GLN A 163 -5.93 20.82 0.80
C GLN A 163 -5.55 20.27 -0.59
N TRP A 164 -5.00 19.06 -0.64
CA TRP A 164 -4.68 18.41 -1.90
C TRP A 164 -5.94 18.08 -2.73
N LEU A 165 -6.99 17.53 -2.11
CA LEU A 165 -8.27 17.24 -2.78
C LEU A 165 -8.94 18.51 -3.32
N LEU A 166 -8.91 19.60 -2.56
CA LEU A 166 -9.44 20.90 -3.00
C LEU A 166 -8.72 21.43 -4.24
N LYS A 167 -7.38 21.33 -4.27
CA LYS A 167 -6.59 21.71 -5.46
C LYS A 167 -6.95 20.87 -6.67
N LEU A 168 -7.15 19.55 -6.49
CA LEU A 168 -7.57 18.67 -7.57
C LEU A 168 -8.97 19.00 -8.09
N GLN A 169 -9.91 19.30 -7.19
CA GLN A 169 -11.27 19.69 -7.56
C GLN A 169 -11.25 20.98 -8.40
N GLN A 170 -10.46 21.97 -8.00
CA GLN A 170 -10.29 23.23 -8.74
C GLN A 170 -9.64 23.01 -10.11
N ALA A 171 -8.62 22.15 -10.21
CA ALA A 171 -7.96 21.84 -11.47
C ALA A 171 -8.87 21.10 -12.47
N GLY A 172 -9.82 20.29 -11.99
CA GLY A 172 -10.79 19.59 -12.85
C GLY A 172 -11.88 20.49 -13.45
N VAL A 173 -12.16 21.64 -12.83
CA VAL A 173 -13.19 22.60 -13.29
C VAL A 173 -12.65 23.53 -14.40
N GLY A 174 -11.33 23.66 -14.54
CA GLY A 174 -10.69 24.54 -15.54
C GLY A 174 -10.38 23.91 -16.90
N GLY A 175 -10.77 22.65 -17.14
CA GLY A 175 -10.44 21.89 -18.36
C GLY A 175 -11.55 21.80 -19.41
N THR A 176 -12.66 22.50 -19.22
CA THR A 176 -13.78 22.57 -20.17
C THR A 176 -14.13 24.03 -20.44
N ALA A 177 -13.26 24.72 -21.16
CA ALA A 177 -13.54 26.02 -21.79
C ALA A 177 -12.89 26.03 -23.17
#